data_AF-A0A916WEL5-F1
#
_entry.id   AF-A0A916WEL5-F1
#
_cell.length_a   1.000
_cell.length_b   1.000
_cell.length_c   1.000
_cell.angle_alpha   90.00
_cell.angle_beta   90.00
_cell.angle_gamma   90.00
#
_symmetry.space_group_name_H-M   'P 1'
#
loop_
_entity.id
_entity.type
_entity.pdbx_description
1 polymer ?
#
loop_
_entity_poly.entity_id
_entity_poly.type
_entity_poly.pdbx_seq_one_letter_code
_entity_poly.pdbx_strand_id
1 'polypeptide(L)'
;MELGKVKMTFFQGLGWLSIVLGLLTLLFINISLISGYQVPLMDNFSLLLYPAIISGAFSSFNKRSRSLGLWGLGLCAYIGLFIVCMFFLGWMVIPFP
;
A
#
# COMPACT_ATOMS: atom_id res chain seq x y z
N MET A 1 17.85 -24.53 16.59
CA MET A 1 16.57 -24.69 15.85
C MET A 1 15.63 -23.48 15.97
N GLU A 2 15.87 -22.50 16.84
CA GLU A 2 14.91 -21.41 17.08
C GLU A 2 15.06 -20.20 16.16
N LEU A 3 16.30 -19.89 15.73
CA LEU A 3 16.58 -18.72 14.87
C LEU A 3 15.84 -18.75 13.53
N GLY A 4 15.62 -19.95 12.98
CA GLY A 4 14.85 -20.14 11.74
C GLY A 4 13.37 -19.82 11.89
N LYS A 5 12.76 -20.15 13.05
CA LYS A 5 11.35 -19.82 13.34
C LYS A 5 11.17 -18.32 13.53
N VAL A 6 12.07 -17.66 14.26
CA VAL A 6 12.03 -16.20 14.49
C VAL A 6 12.13 -15.43 13.18
N LYS A 7 13.09 -15.82 12.31
CA LYS A 7 13.23 -15.23 10.97
C LYS A 7 11.95 -15.36 10.16
N MET A 8 11.29 -16.53 10.20
CA MET A 8 10.05 -16.76 9.47
C MET A 8 8.89 -15.89 9.98
N THR A 9 8.67 -15.82 11.29
CA THR A 9 7.62 -14.98 11.89
C THR A 9 7.82 -13.50 11.55
N PHE A 10 9.07 -13.04 11.55
CA PHE A 10 9.40 -11.66 11.18
C PHE A 10 9.01 -11.33 9.73
N PHE A 11 9.37 -12.18 8.76
CA PHE A 11 9.00 -11.96 7.34
C PHE A 11 7.49 -12.03 7.10
N GLN A 12 6.78 -12.87 7.85
CA GLN A 12 5.31 -12.92 7.80
C GLN A 12 4.69 -11.64 8.39
N GLY A 13 5.22 -11.14 9.50
CA GLY A 13 4.80 -9.87 10.10
C GLY A 13 4.97 -8.70 9.13
N LEU A 14 6.11 -8.61 8.43
CA LEU A 14 6.32 -7.61 7.38
C LEU A 14 5.31 -7.72 6.23
N GLY A 15 4.95 -8.95 5.84
CA GLY A 15 3.96 -9.17 4.78
C GLY A 15 2.56 -8.68 5.18
N TRP A 16 2.13 -9.00 6.40
CA TRP A 16 0.87 -8.50 6.95
C TRP A 16 0.86 -6.98 7.13
N LEU A 17 1.96 -6.40 7.61
CA LEU A 17 2.12 -4.96 7.74
C LEU A 17 1.95 -4.26 6.39
N SER A 18 2.57 -4.80 5.33
CA SER A 18 2.41 -4.29 3.96
C SER A 18 0.94 -4.28 3.52
N ILE A 19 0.22 -5.38 3.74
CA ILE A 19 -1.20 -5.49 3.38
C ILE A 19 -2.05 -4.49 4.18
N VAL A 20 -1.86 -4.41 5.50
CA VAL A 20 -2.62 -3.50 6.37
C VAL A 20 -2.38 -2.04 5.97
N LEU A 21 -1.14 -1.64 5.74
CA LEU A 21 -0.83 -0.28 5.28
C LEU A 21 -1.43 -0.01 3.91
N GLY A 22 -1.37 -0.96 2.96
CA GLY A 22 -2.02 -0.83 1.66
C GLY A 22 -3.53 -0.63 1.79
N LEU A 23 -4.21 -1.43 2.61
CA LEU A 23 -5.64 -1.31 2.85
C LEU A 23 -6.02 0.00 3.55
N LEU A 24 -5.24 0.44 4.54
CA LEU A 24 -5.44 1.73 5.20
C LEU A 24 -5.29 2.88 4.21
N THR A 25 -4.26 2.82 3.35
CA THR A 25 -4.03 3.81 2.31
C THR A 25 -5.22 3.89 1.36
N LEU A 26 -5.72 2.74 0.90
CA LEU A 26 -6.90 2.67 0.05
C LEU A 26 -8.14 3.25 0.74
N LEU A 27 -8.36 2.91 2.02
CA LEU A 27 -9.47 3.43 2.80
C LEU A 27 -9.42 4.95 2.94
N PHE A 28 -8.25 5.52 3.26
CA PHE A 28 -8.11 6.98 3.41
C PHE A 28 -8.28 7.72 2.09
N ILE A 29 -7.77 7.20 0.98
CA ILE A 29 -8.02 7.78 -0.35
C ILE A 29 -9.53 7.84 -0.62
N ASN A 30 -10.24 6.74 -0.40
CA ASN A 30 -11.69 6.68 -0.65
C ASN A 30 -12.48 7.61 0.28
N ILE A 31 -12.11 7.70 1.57
CA ILE A 31 -12.73 8.64 2.51
C ILE A 31 -12.51 10.08 2.05
N SER A 32 -11.29 10.44 1.65
CA SER A 32 -10.97 11.80 1.20
C SER A 32 -11.76 12.16 -0.06
N LEU A 33 -11.91 11.22 -1.00
CA LEU A 33 -12.70 11.40 -2.22
C LEU A 33 -14.19 11.59 -1.94
N ILE A 34 -14.78 10.76 -1.06
CA ILE A 34 -16.23 10.81 -0.79
C ILE A 34 -16.58 12.01 0.10
N SER A 35 -15.76 12.31 1.10
CA SER A 35 -16.03 13.39 2.05
C SER A 35 -15.73 14.79 1.49
N GLY A 36 -14.90 14.87 0.44
CA GLY A 36 -14.36 16.14 -0.05
C GLY A 36 -13.43 16.85 0.94
N TYR A 37 -13.14 16.23 2.09
CA TYR A 37 -12.21 16.76 3.08
C TYR A 37 -10.78 16.35 2.76
N GLN A 38 -9.86 17.29 2.91
CA GLN A 38 -8.43 17.00 2.99
C GLN A 38 -8.17 16.26 4.31
N VAL A 39 -7.91 14.96 4.21
CA VAL A 39 -7.52 14.15 5.35
C VAL A 39 -6.04 14.44 5.61
N PRO A 40 -5.61 14.86 6.82
CA PRO A 40 -4.20 15.21 7.10
C PRO A 40 -3.20 14.07 6.84
N LEU A 41 -3.68 12.82 6.89
CA LEU A 41 -2.91 11.63 6.55
C LEU A 41 -2.65 11.48 5.04
N MET A 42 -3.48 12.09 4.18
CA MET A 42 -3.26 12.13 2.73
C MET A 42 -2.23 13.18 2.32
N ASP A 43 -2.03 14.26 3.09
CA ASP A 43 -0.95 15.21 2.84
C ASP A 43 0.42 14.54 2.91
N ASN A 44 0.52 13.45 3.68
CA ASN A 44 1.70 12.63 3.83
C ASN A 44 1.50 11.21 3.28
N PHE A 45 0.81 11.09 2.14
CA PHE A 45 0.53 9.82 1.47
C PHE A 45 1.76 8.89 1.34
N SER A 46 2.93 9.49 1.09
CA SER A 46 4.22 8.80 1.01
C SER A 46 4.61 8.05 2.29
N LEU A 47 4.20 8.54 3.46
CA LEU A 47 4.48 7.91 4.75
C LEU A 47 3.72 6.59 4.95
N LEU A 48 2.62 6.36 4.24
CA LEU A 48 1.90 5.08 4.29
C LEU A 48 2.30 4.18 3.13
N LEU A 49 2.44 4.74 1.93
CA LEU A 49 2.72 3.97 0.72
C LEU A 49 4.14 3.40 0.70
N TYR A 50 5.17 4.19 1.04
CA TYR A 50 6.56 3.71 0.95
C TYR A 50 6.86 2.58 1.94
N PRO A 51 6.46 2.66 3.22
CA PRO A 51 6.66 1.54 4.14
C PRO A 51 5.88 0.29 3.71
N ALA A 52 4.69 0.44 3.10
CA ALA A 52 3.94 -0.68 2.54
C ALA A 52 4.70 -1.38 1.41
N ILE A 53 5.28 -0.61 0.47
CA ILE A 53 6.08 -1.13 -0.64
C ILE A 53 7.34 -1.82 -0.11
N ILE A 54 8.08 -1.16 0.79
CA ILE A 54 9.33 -1.68 1.34
C ILE A 54 9.07 -2.99 2.10
N SER A 55 8.10 -3.01 3.01
CA SER A 55 7.75 -4.22 3.77
C SER A 55 7.25 -5.36 2.89
N GLY A 56 6.47 -5.06 1.84
CA GLY A 56 6.00 -6.04 0.86
C GLY A 56 7.14 -6.63 0.03
N ALA A 57 8.09 -5.80 -0.41
CA ALA A 57 9.29 -6.23 -1.12
C ALA A 57 10.16 -7.13 -0.24
N PHE A 58 10.45 -6.71 1.00
CA PHE A 58 11.23 -7.52 1.94
C PHE A 58 10.54 -8.86 2.28
N SER A 59 9.22 -8.87 2.48
CA SER A 59 8.46 -10.10 2.73
C SER A 59 8.46 -11.07 1.53
N SER A 60 8.61 -10.55 0.32
CA SER A 60 8.58 -11.33 -0.92
C SER A 60 9.82 -12.20 -1.13
N PHE A 61 10.96 -11.88 -0.51
CA PHE A 61 12.20 -12.66 -0.65
C PHE A 61 12.17 -14.03 0.05
N ASN A 62 11.27 -14.24 1.00
CA ASN A 62 11.15 -15.51 1.71
C ASN A 62 10.03 -16.38 1.11
N LYS A 63 10.34 -17.60 0.68
CA LYS A 63 9.42 -18.51 -0.05
C LYS A 63 8.08 -18.74 0.66
N ARG A 64 8.05 -18.75 2.00
CA ARG A 64 6.81 -18.95 2.78
C ARG A 64 5.94 -17.71 2.94
N SER A 65 6.53 -16.51 2.95
CA SER A 65 5.80 -15.24 3.06
C SER A 65 5.60 -14.55 1.70
N ARG A 66 6.15 -15.13 0.63
CA ARG A 66 6.11 -14.56 -0.73
C ARG A 66 4.70 -14.20 -1.20
N SER A 67 3.71 -15.05 -0.91
CA SER A 67 2.31 -14.75 -1.26
C SER A 67 1.82 -13.47 -0.57
N LEU A 68 2.07 -13.33 0.75
CA LEU A 68 1.69 -12.13 1.51
C LEU A 68 2.40 -10.87 1.00
N GLY A 69 3.70 -10.97 0.74
CA GLY A 69 4.48 -9.87 0.17
C GLY A 69 3.97 -9.44 -1.22
N LEU A 70 3.63 -10.40 -2.08
CA LEU A 70 3.05 -10.14 -3.40
C LEU A 70 1.65 -9.53 -3.31
N TRP A 71 0.84 -9.93 -2.33
CA TRP A 71 -0.46 -9.29 -2.07
C TRP A 71 -0.31 -7.83 -1.64
N GLY A 72 0.62 -7.55 -0.72
CA GLY A 72 0.93 -6.18 -0.31
C GLY A 72 1.44 -5.31 -1.46
N LEU A 73 2.35 -5.85 -2.28
CA LEU A 73 2.82 -5.16 -3.49
C LEU A 73 1.72 -4.98 -4.54
N GLY A 74 0.86 -5.97 -4.72
CA GLY A 74 -0.29 -5.91 -5.63
C GLY A 74 -1.28 -4.81 -5.21
N LEU A 75 -1.55 -4.67 -3.91
CA LEU A 75 -2.33 -3.55 -3.36
C LEU A 75 -1.67 -2.21 -3.64
N CYS A 76 -0.35 -2.08 -3.45
CA CYS A 76 0.37 -0.84 -3.75
C CYS A 76 0.32 -0.50 -5.25
N ALA A 77 0.49 -1.49 -6.12
CA ALA A 77 0.39 -1.31 -7.58
C ALA A 77 -1.04 -0.90 -8.00
N TYR A 78 -2.06 -1.53 -7.41
CA TYR A 78 -3.45 -1.16 -7.62
C TYR A 78 -3.74 0.28 -7.20
N ILE A 79 -3.24 0.71 -6.03
CA ILE A 79 -3.38 2.09 -5.56
C ILE A 79 -2.71 3.07 -6.54
N GLY A 80 -1.53 2.74 -7.05
CA GLY A 80 -0.86 3.55 -8.07
C GLY A 80 -1.69 3.69 -9.34
N LEU A 81 -2.23 2.58 -9.87
CA LEU A 81 -3.12 2.58 -11.02
C LEU A 81 -4.39 3.41 -10.75
N PHE A 82 -4.99 3.25 -9.58
CA PHE A 82 -6.18 4.00 -9.18
C PHE A 82 -5.93 5.52 -9.19
N ILE A 83 -4.80 5.98 -8.65
CA ILE A 83 -4.42 7.40 -8.65
C ILE A 83 -4.23 7.91 -10.08
N VAL A 84 -3.55 7.14 -10.94
CA VAL A 84 -3.36 7.52 -12.35
C VAL A 84 -4.70 7.64 -13.07
N CYS A 85 -5.61 6.67 -12.90
CA CYS A 85 -6.95 6.73 -13.48
C CYS A 85 -7.73 7.95 -12.98
N MET A 86 -7.71 8.23 -11.67
CA MET A 86 -8.39 9.39 -11.09
C MET A 86 -7.81 10.70 -11.61
N PHE A 87 -6.49 10.79 -11.77
CA PHE A 87 -5.84 11.96 -12.36
C PHE A 87 -6.29 12.19 -13.81
N PHE A 88 -6.29 11.15 -14.65
CA PHE A 88 -6.75 11.27 -16.04
C PHE A 88 -8.23 11.64 -16.13
N LEU A 89 -9.09 11.03 -15.30
CA LEU A 89 -10.51 11.37 -15.27
C LEU A 89 -10.74 12.82 -14.82
N GLY A 90 -10.03 13.28 -13.78
CA GLY A 90 -10.04 14.67 -13.35
C GLY A 90 -9.60 15.61 -14.46
N TRP A 91 -8.52 15.27 -15.15
CA TRP A 91 -8.00 16.03 -16.29
C TRP A 91 -8.95 16.04 -17.50
N MET A 92 -9.75 15.00 -17.72
CA MET A 92 -10.78 15.00 -18.78
C MET A 92 -11.95 15.95 -18.47
N VAL A 93 -12.35 16.07 -17.20
CA VAL A 93 -13.44 16.96 -16.78
C VAL A 93 -12.97 18.42 -16.76
N ILE A 94 -11.79 18.67 -16.20
CA ILE A 94 -11.16 19.98 -16.14
C ILE A 94 -9.78 19.83 -16.77
N PRO A 95 -9.65 20.04 -18.10
CA PRO A 95 -8.36 19.99 -18.76
C PRO A 95 -7.49 21.15 -18.25
N PHE A 96 -6.31 20.82 -17.75
CA PHE A 96 -5.38 21.73 -17.06
C PHE A 96 -5.94 22.32 -15.75
N PRO A 97 -6.15 21.48 -14.72
CA PRO A 97 -6.43 21.96 -13.37
C PRO A 97 -5.21 22.64 -12.72
#